data_AF-A0A7C3Z7H3-F1
#
_entry.id   AF-A0A7C3Z7H3-F1
#
_cell.length_a   1.000
_cell.length_b   1.000
_cell.length_c   1.000
_cell.angle_alpha   90.00
_cell.angle_beta   90.00
_cell.angle_gamma   90.00
#
_symmetry.space_group_name_H-M   'P 1'
#
loop_
_entity.id
_entity.type
_entity.pdbx_description
1 polymer ?
#
loop_
_entity_poly.entity_id
_entity_poly.type
_entity_poly.pdbx_seq_one_letter_code
_entity_poly.pdbx_strand_id
1 'polypeptide(L)'
;MPSVYLILILFPAAFIIEFYTGRFKYRFHPLNIMGRIALYLEKRFYSFSNKFISGVFFNILTVFTITVIYSAASFLFINISPLLFYVFSLYILASFLSAGGLRHESLKIYNRLKNGKIESARKNLRSLAGRDSENLNPSEISRAVVESVSENTGDGIGSVAFYFALGSIIGLLTSKQIYPVIFLGVLSAVIYKTVNLLDSIAGYKNKKYEKFGKFSARLDDALNFIPFRITALFMIASVIILS
;
A
#
# COMPACT_ATOMS: atom_id res chain seq x y z
N MET A 1 17.80 18.15 -19.10
CA MET A 1 16.53 18.85 -18.84
C MET A 1 15.25 18.06 -19.17
N PRO A 2 15.14 17.22 -20.22
CA PRO A 2 13.92 16.43 -20.44
C PRO A 2 13.66 15.31 -19.40
N SER A 3 14.65 14.98 -18.58
CA SER A 3 14.59 13.90 -17.59
C SER A 3 13.68 14.17 -16.39
N VAL A 4 13.67 15.39 -15.83
CA VAL A 4 12.95 15.68 -14.56
C VAL A 4 11.43 15.58 -14.73
N TYR A 5 10.90 15.93 -15.89
CA TYR A 5 9.48 15.81 -16.20
C TYR A 5 8.97 14.36 -16.11
N LEU A 6 9.81 13.36 -16.40
CA LEU A 6 9.43 11.96 -16.28
C LEU A 6 9.13 11.54 -14.83
N ILE A 7 9.83 12.11 -13.84
CA ILE A 7 9.51 11.88 -12.41
C ILE A 7 8.16 12.50 -12.08
N LEU A 8 7.97 13.77 -12.47
CA LEU A 8 6.75 14.52 -12.17
C LEU A 8 5.51 13.87 -12.79
N ILE A 9 5.67 13.16 -13.91
CA ILE A 9 4.57 12.48 -14.60
C ILE A 9 4.36 11.05 -14.08
N LEU A 10 5.40 10.36 -13.57
CA LEU A 10 5.29 8.95 -13.21
C LEU A 10 4.23 8.69 -12.13
N PHE A 11 4.25 9.44 -11.03
CA PHE A 11 3.29 9.25 -9.93
C PHE A 11 1.86 9.63 -10.35
N PRO A 12 1.60 10.80 -10.98
CA PRO A 12 0.28 11.12 -11.52
C PRO A 12 -0.22 10.10 -12.55
N ALA A 13 0.65 9.61 -13.44
CA ALA A 13 0.29 8.57 -14.40
C ALA A 13 -0.11 7.26 -13.69
N ALA A 14 0.66 6.82 -12.70
CA ALA A 14 0.35 5.66 -11.89
C ALA A 14 -1.01 5.81 -11.18
N PHE A 15 -1.26 6.98 -10.61
CA PHE A 15 -2.52 7.31 -9.96
C PHE A 15 -3.69 7.29 -10.93
N ILE A 16 -3.57 7.91 -12.10
CA ILE A 16 -4.63 7.90 -13.12
C ILE A 16 -4.92 6.48 -13.59
N ILE A 17 -3.88 5.69 -13.87
CA ILE A 17 -4.04 4.29 -14.26
C ILE A 17 -4.80 3.54 -13.17
N GLU A 18 -4.34 3.57 -11.92
CA GLU A 18 -5.00 2.87 -10.82
C GLU A 18 -6.42 3.38 -10.59
N PHE A 19 -6.68 4.68 -10.69
CA PHE A 19 -8.02 5.24 -10.50
C PHE A 19 -9.05 4.64 -11.47
N TYR A 20 -8.65 4.39 -12.72
CA TYR A 20 -9.53 3.79 -13.72
C TYR A 20 -9.50 2.26 -13.73
N THR A 21 -8.37 1.64 -13.39
CA THR A 21 -8.19 0.18 -13.48
C THR A 21 -8.28 -0.56 -12.14
N GLY A 22 -8.32 0.13 -11.01
CA GLY A 22 -8.21 -0.44 -9.65
C GLY A 22 -9.33 -1.41 -9.27
N ARG A 23 -10.43 -1.43 -10.03
CA ARG A 23 -11.49 -2.44 -9.92
C ARG A 23 -11.10 -3.82 -10.47
N PHE A 24 -10.11 -3.88 -11.36
CA PHE A 24 -9.75 -5.10 -12.07
C PHE A 24 -8.79 -5.95 -11.25
N LYS A 25 -9.18 -7.20 -11.00
CA LYS A 25 -8.31 -8.20 -10.38
C LYS A 25 -7.52 -8.90 -11.48
N TYR A 26 -6.19 -8.96 -11.34
CA TYR A 26 -5.33 -9.64 -12.31
C TYR A 26 -4.29 -10.52 -11.61
N ARG A 27 -3.81 -11.54 -12.35
CA ARG A 27 -3.04 -12.67 -11.79
C ARG A 27 -1.66 -12.28 -11.28
N PHE A 28 -0.99 -11.35 -11.96
CA PHE A 28 0.41 -10.98 -11.70
C PHE A 28 0.59 -9.72 -10.85
N HIS A 29 -0.40 -9.38 -10.02
CA HIS A 29 -0.35 -8.20 -9.15
C HIS A 29 0.84 -8.24 -8.18
N PRO A 30 1.71 -7.21 -8.13
CA PRO A 30 2.88 -7.14 -7.26
C PRO A 30 2.57 -7.46 -5.79
N LEU A 31 1.51 -6.86 -5.24
CA LEU A 31 1.05 -7.16 -3.87
C LEU A 31 0.71 -8.64 -3.65
N ASN A 32 0.13 -9.33 -4.63
CA ASN A 32 -0.18 -10.76 -4.50
C ASN A 32 1.10 -11.61 -4.48
N ILE A 33 2.10 -11.22 -5.26
CA ILE A 33 3.41 -11.90 -5.30
C ILE A 33 4.14 -11.67 -3.96
N MET A 34 4.22 -10.42 -3.52
CA MET A 34 4.79 -10.05 -2.22
C MET A 34 4.08 -10.78 -1.08
N GLY A 35 2.75 -10.86 -1.12
CA GLY A 35 1.93 -11.56 -0.12
C GLY A 35 2.21 -13.06 -0.08
N ARG A 36 2.43 -13.72 -1.22
CA ARG A 36 2.82 -15.14 -1.25
C ARG A 36 4.20 -15.37 -0.63
N ILE A 37 5.17 -14.50 -0.95
CA ILE A 37 6.51 -14.55 -0.35
C ILE A 37 6.41 -14.35 1.18
N ALA A 38 5.68 -13.32 1.60
CA ALA A 38 5.46 -13.02 3.01
C ALA A 38 4.76 -14.17 3.74
N LEU A 39 3.70 -14.75 3.19
CA LEU A 39 3.01 -15.90 3.81
C LEU A 39 3.88 -17.16 3.87
N TYR A 40 4.74 -17.38 2.88
CA TYR A 40 5.72 -18.47 2.92
C TYR A 40 6.72 -18.26 4.06
N LEU A 41 7.29 -17.06 4.17
CA LEU A 41 8.24 -16.72 5.24
C LEU A 41 7.57 -16.69 6.61
N GLU A 42 6.33 -16.19 6.72
CA GLU A 42 5.55 -16.20 7.97
C GLU A 42 5.43 -17.61 8.50
N LYS A 43 4.99 -18.57 7.68
CA LYS A 43 4.87 -19.98 8.10
C LYS A 43 6.19 -20.54 8.59
N ARG A 44 7.30 -20.22 7.90
CA ARG A 44 8.63 -20.71 8.25
C ARG A 44 9.12 -20.11 9.57
N PHE A 45 9.04 -18.80 9.73
CA PHE A 45 9.51 -18.10 10.93
C PHE A 45 8.60 -18.30 12.13
N TYR A 46 7.30 -18.48 11.90
CA TYR A 46 6.35 -18.76 12.97
C TYR A 46 6.62 -20.12 13.65
N SER A 47 7.27 -21.08 12.97
CA SER A 47 7.62 -22.37 13.59
C SER A 47 8.72 -22.29 14.66
N PHE A 48 9.50 -21.22 14.72
CA PHE A 48 10.55 -21.07 15.74
C PHE A 48 9.97 -20.81 17.13
N SER A 49 10.75 -21.15 18.16
CA SER A 49 10.32 -21.09 19.57
C SER A 49 10.14 -19.65 20.07
N ASN A 50 11.12 -18.77 19.84
CA ASN A 50 11.02 -17.37 20.25
C ASN A 50 10.22 -16.54 19.23
N LYS A 51 8.93 -16.35 19.52
CA LYS A 51 7.98 -15.66 18.62
C LYS A 51 8.38 -14.22 18.30
N PHE A 52 8.89 -13.46 19.26
CA PHE A 52 9.24 -12.06 19.02
C PHE A 52 10.46 -11.96 18.10
N ILE A 53 11.54 -12.68 18.42
CA ILE A 53 12.77 -12.68 17.61
C ILE A 53 12.47 -13.21 16.21
N SER A 54 11.69 -14.29 16.08
CA SER A 54 11.35 -14.82 14.76
C SER A 54 10.46 -13.87 13.95
N GLY A 55 9.59 -13.10 14.61
CA GLY A 55 8.83 -12.01 13.99
C GLY A 55 9.71 -10.87 13.45
N VAL A 56 10.77 -10.50 14.18
CA VAL A 56 11.76 -9.52 13.70
C VAL A 56 12.48 -10.03 12.45
N PHE A 57 13.01 -11.26 12.48
CA PHE A 57 13.69 -11.85 11.32
C PHE A 57 12.75 -12.06 10.13
N PHE A 58 11.49 -12.42 10.38
CA PHE A 58 10.45 -12.48 9.35
C PHE A 58 10.32 -11.14 8.61
N ASN A 59 10.25 -10.02 9.33
CA ASN A 59 10.14 -8.70 8.73
C ASN A 59 11.41 -8.34 7.93
N ILE A 60 12.58 -8.45 8.56
CA ILE A 60 13.86 -8.10 7.94
C ILE A 60 14.08 -8.91 6.66
N LEU A 61 13.88 -10.24 6.72
CA LEU A 61 14.13 -11.09 5.57
C LEU A 61 13.10 -10.87 4.46
N THR A 62 11.83 -10.59 4.80
CA THR A 62 10.82 -10.32 3.78
C THR A 62 11.09 -9.01 3.05
N VAL A 63 11.38 -7.93 3.80
CA VAL A 63 11.76 -6.62 3.24
C VAL A 63 13.02 -6.75 2.39
N PHE A 64 14.05 -7.45 2.88
CA PHE A 64 15.28 -7.70 2.15
C PHE A 64 15.00 -8.47 0.84
N THR A 65 14.25 -9.56 0.91
CA THR A 65 13.94 -10.41 -0.26
C THR A 65 13.20 -9.61 -1.33
N ILE A 66 12.16 -8.87 -0.96
CA ILE A 66 11.38 -8.06 -1.91
C ILE A 66 12.24 -6.92 -2.50
N THR A 67 13.08 -6.30 -1.68
CA THR A 67 14.03 -5.27 -2.12
C THR A 67 15.01 -5.81 -3.16
N VAL A 68 15.59 -6.98 -2.92
CA VAL A 68 16.51 -7.65 -3.86
C VAL A 68 15.80 -8.00 -5.16
N ILE A 69 14.59 -8.58 -5.10
CA ILE A 69 13.80 -8.93 -6.29
C ILE A 69 13.49 -7.67 -7.13
N TYR A 70 13.00 -6.61 -6.50
CA TYR A 70 12.72 -5.35 -7.20
C TYR A 70 13.99 -4.74 -7.79
N SER A 71 15.10 -4.76 -7.06
CA SER A 71 16.38 -4.20 -7.53
C SER A 71 16.95 -4.98 -8.70
N ALA A 72 16.92 -6.31 -8.64
CA ALA A 72 17.36 -7.17 -9.73
C ALA A 72 16.49 -6.99 -10.99
N ALA A 73 15.16 -6.92 -10.83
CA ALA A 73 14.24 -6.68 -11.95
C ALA A 73 14.45 -5.29 -12.57
N SER A 74 14.61 -4.26 -11.74
CA SER A 74 14.90 -2.89 -12.18
C SER A 74 16.22 -2.82 -12.95
N PHE A 75 17.27 -3.46 -12.44
CA PHE A 75 18.57 -3.57 -13.10
C PHE A 75 18.48 -4.31 -14.43
N LEU A 76 17.74 -5.43 -14.49
CA LEU A 76 17.53 -6.14 -15.74
C LEU A 76 16.83 -5.26 -16.78
N PHE A 77 15.71 -4.63 -16.41
CA PHE A 77 14.93 -3.84 -17.37
C PHE A 77 15.65 -2.59 -17.87
N ILE A 78 16.42 -1.90 -17.02
CA ILE A 78 17.18 -0.73 -17.48
C ILE A 78 18.29 -1.11 -18.47
N ASN A 79 18.89 -2.29 -18.33
CA ASN A 79 19.89 -2.80 -19.27
C ASN A 79 19.29 -3.29 -20.60
N ILE A 80 18.00 -3.64 -20.63
CA ILE A 80 17.30 -3.98 -21.88
C ILE A 80 16.83 -2.72 -22.60
N SER A 81 16.11 -1.83 -21.90
CA SER A 81 15.65 -0.55 -22.45
C SER A 81 15.18 0.40 -21.34
N PRO A 82 15.52 1.71 -21.42
CA PRO A 82 14.95 2.74 -20.56
C PRO A 82 13.42 2.73 -20.47
N LEU A 83 12.75 2.43 -21.59
CA LEU A 83 11.29 2.39 -21.64
C LEU A 83 10.73 1.24 -20.80
N LEU A 84 11.38 0.06 -20.83
CA LEU A 84 10.95 -1.09 -20.03
C LEU A 84 11.10 -0.83 -18.53
N PHE A 85 12.21 -0.20 -18.12
CA PHE A 85 12.38 0.23 -16.73
C PHE A 85 11.27 1.19 -16.31
N TYR A 86 10.97 2.20 -17.14
CA TYR A 86 9.92 3.17 -16.85
C TYR A 86 8.53 2.52 -16.73
N VAL A 87 8.16 1.67 -17.69
CA VAL A 87 6.88 0.94 -17.67
C VAL A 87 6.79 0.01 -16.47
N PHE A 88 7.88 -0.65 -16.10
CA PHE A 88 7.94 -1.48 -14.89
C PHE A 88 7.74 -0.66 -13.62
N SER A 89 8.44 0.47 -13.48
CA SER A 89 8.28 1.39 -12.34
C SER A 89 6.84 1.91 -12.24
N LEU A 90 6.23 2.29 -13.38
CA LEU A 90 4.84 2.73 -13.46
C LEU A 90 3.87 1.63 -13.01
N TYR A 91 4.09 0.41 -13.48
CA TYR A 91 3.30 -0.77 -13.12
C TYR A 91 3.36 -1.08 -11.62
N ILE A 92 4.57 -1.07 -11.03
CA ILE A 92 4.76 -1.32 -9.60
C ILE A 92 4.04 -0.25 -8.78
N LEU A 93 4.23 1.03 -9.12
CA LEU A 93 3.64 2.14 -8.39
C LEU A 93 2.11 2.14 -8.50
N ALA A 94 1.55 1.95 -9.70
CA ALA A 94 0.10 1.86 -9.91
C ALA A 94 -0.51 0.68 -9.13
N SER A 95 0.25 -0.40 -8.91
CA SER A 95 -0.20 -1.56 -8.13
C SER A 95 -0.21 -1.32 -6.62
N PHE A 96 0.46 -0.27 -6.12
CA PHE A 96 0.46 0.05 -4.69
C PHE A 96 -0.57 1.10 -4.32
N LEU A 97 -1.07 1.83 -5.31
CA LEU A 97 -2.16 2.77 -5.16
C LEU A 97 -3.51 2.04 -5.04
N SER A 98 -4.50 2.69 -4.43
CA SER A 98 -5.83 2.07 -4.18
C SER A 98 -7.01 3.04 -4.33
N ALA A 99 -6.83 4.21 -4.94
CA ALA A 99 -7.87 5.23 -5.09
C ALA A 99 -9.10 4.71 -5.86
N GLY A 100 -8.88 4.08 -7.02
CA GLY A 100 -9.94 3.55 -7.87
C GLY A 100 -10.66 2.37 -7.21
N GLY A 101 -9.89 1.45 -6.62
CA GLY A 101 -10.42 0.31 -5.87
C GLY A 101 -11.28 0.73 -4.67
N LEU A 102 -10.79 1.65 -3.85
CA LEU A 102 -11.51 2.17 -2.67
C LEU A 102 -12.80 2.89 -3.06
N ARG A 103 -12.76 3.71 -4.11
CA ARG A 103 -13.96 4.37 -4.64
C ARG A 103 -15.00 3.34 -5.08
N HIS A 104 -14.59 2.29 -5.77
CA HIS A 104 -15.52 1.26 -6.23
C HIS A 104 -16.20 0.52 -5.06
N GLU A 105 -15.43 0.04 -4.08
CA GLU A 105 -15.99 -0.73 -2.96
C GLU A 105 -16.82 0.14 -2.02
N SER A 106 -16.42 1.38 -1.76
CA SER A 106 -17.22 2.33 -0.95
C SER A 106 -18.55 2.69 -1.60
N LEU A 107 -18.57 3.01 -2.91
CA LEU A 107 -19.80 3.30 -3.65
C LEU A 107 -20.74 2.10 -3.72
N LYS A 108 -20.19 0.88 -3.78
CA LYS A 108 -20.98 -0.35 -3.74
C LYS A 108 -21.71 -0.53 -2.41
N ILE A 109 -21.09 -0.16 -1.28
CA ILE A 109 -21.75 -0.15 0.03
C ILE A 109 -22.79 0.95 0.11
N TYR A 110 -22.44 2.18 -0.31
CA TYR A 110 -23.35 3.32 -0.38
C TYR A 110 -24.64 2.98 -1.15
N ASN A 111 -24.52 2.43 -2.35
CA ASN A 111 -25.66 2.06 -3.18
C ASN A 111 -26.52 0.95 -2.53
N ARG A 112 -25.94 0.06 -1.72
CA ARG A 112 -26.71 -0.96 -0.99
C ARG A 112 -27.50 -0.34 0.15
N LEU A 113 -26.90 0.56 0.91
CA LEU A 113 -27.60 1.31 1.97
C LEU A 113 -28.74 2.15 1.40
N LYS A 114 -28.49 2.89 0.30
CA LYS A 114 -29.49 3.71 -0.39
C LYS A 114 -30.71 2.90 -0.84
N ASN A 115 -30.51 1.63 -1.19
CA ASN A 115 -31.57 0.72 -1.64
C ASN A 115 -32.14 -0.18 -0.52
N GLY A 116 -31.86 0.11 0.77
CA GLY A 116 -32.36 -0.67 1.90
C GLY A 116 -31.75 -2.07 2.06
N LYS A 117 -30.70 -2.41 1.30
CA LYS A 117 -30.05 -3.74 1.29
C LYS A 117 -28.99 -3.86 2.39
N ILE A 118 -29.40 -3.73 3.66
CA ILE A 118 -28.51 -3.65 4.83
C ILE A 118 -27.62 -4.89 4.97
N GLU A 119 -28.19 -6.09 4.88
CA GLU A 119 -27.42 -7.35 4.96
C GLU A 119 -26.31 -7.44 3.90
N SER A 120 -26.61 -6.98 2.70
CA SER A 120 -25.61 -6.91 1.63
C SER A 120 -24.55 -5.85 1.94
N ALA A 121 -24.92 -4.71 2.52
CA ALA A 121 -23.96 -3.68 2.93
C ALA A 121 -23.00 -4.21 4.01
N ARG A 122 -23.50 -4.94 5.01
CA ARG A 122 -22.68 -5.61 6.05
C ARG A 122 -21.67 -6.57 5.46
N LYS A 123 -22.12 -7.50 4.59
CA LYS A 123 -21.23 -8.44 3.90
C LYS A 123 -20.10 -7.75 3.14
N ASN A 124 -20.40 -6.63 2.49
CA ASN A 124 -19.39 -5.85 1.78
C ASN A 124 -18.46 -5.08 2.71
N LEU A 125 -18.98 -4.53 3.81
CA LEU A 125 -18.17 -3.83 4.80
C LEU A 125 -17.10 -4.74 5.39
N ARG A 126 -17.39 -6.03 5.62
CA ARG A 126 -16.36 -7.01 6.05
C ARG A 126 -15.16 -7.04 5.10
N SER A 127 -15.39 -6.92 3.80
CA SER A 127 -14.31 -6.92 2.80
C SER A 127 -13.50 -5.62 2.78
N LEU A 128 -14.07 -4.49 3.21
CA LEU A 128 -13.42 -3.18 3.20
C LEU A 128 -12.71 -2.88 4.53
N ALA A 129 -13.36 -3.21 5.65
CA ALA A 129 -12.95 -2.80 7.00
C ALA A 129 -12.30 -3.94 7.81
N GLY A 130 -12.26 -5.17 7.29
CA GLY A 130 -11.65 -6.32 7.97
C GLY A 130 -12.28 -6.70 9.33
N ARG A 131 -13.40 -6.08 9.71
CA ARG A 131 -14.06 -6.24 11.01
C ARG A 131 -15.46 -6.82 10.89
N ASP A 132 -15.95 -7.36 11.99
CA ASP A 132 -17.32 -7.81 12.09
C ASP A 132 -18.30 -6.64 11.89
N SER A 133 -19.38 -6.90 11.16
CA SER A 133 -20.41 -5.92 10.84
C SER A 133 -21.83 -6.48 10.96
N GLU A 134 -22.00 -7.71 11.49
CA GLU A 134 -23.30 -8.39 11.57
C GLU A 134 -24.37 -7.57 12.31
N ASN A 135 -23.98 -6.78 13.30
CA ASN A 135 -24.92 -6.03 14.13
C ASN A 135 -24.98 -4.52 13.85
N LEU A 136 -24.23 -4.02 12.86
CA LEU A 136 -24.16 -2.57 12.61
C LEU A 136 -25.42 -2.04 11.93
N ASN A 137 -25.97 -0.94 12.44
CA ASN A 137 -27.05 -0.20 11.82
C ASN A 137 -26.55 0.66 10.62
N PRO A 138 -27.43 1.26 9.78
CA PRO A 138 -27.00 2.02 8.60
C PRO A 138 -26.03 3.18 8.89
N SER A 139 -26.19 3.88 10.01
CA SER A 139 -25.30 4.98 10.42
C SER A 139 -23.92 4.45 10.81
N GLU A 140 -23.88 3.35 11.57
CA GLU A 140 -22.64 2.69 11.96
C GLU A 140 -21.90 2.10 10.76
N ILE A 141 -22.61 1.53 9.78
CA ILE A 141 -22.02 1.08 8.51
C ILE A 141 -21.41 2.27 7.77
N SER A 142 -22.12 3.39 7.68
CA SER A 142 -21.61 4.59 6.99
C SER A 142 -20.36 5.14 7.67
N ARG A 143 -20.36 5.24 9.00
CA ARG A 143 -19.19 5.61 9.80
C ARG A 143 -18.02 4.67 9.55
N ALA A 144 -18.27 3.36 9.53
CA ALA A 144 -17.26 2.36 9.27
C ALA A 144 -16.64 2.48 7.88
N VAL A 145 -17.45 2.77 6.86
CA VAL A 145 -16.95 3.03 5.50
C VAL A 145 -16.05 4.26 5.49
N VAL A 146 -16.46 5.37 6.12
CA VAL A 146 -15.64 6.60 6.15
C VAL A 146 -14.33 6.38 6.87
N GLU A 147 -14.34 5.69 8.02
CA GLU A 147 -13.16 5.32 8.80
C GLU A 147 -12.19 4.51 7.93
N SER A 148 -12.67 3.41 7.32
CA SER A 148 -11.83 2.56 6.49
C SER A 148 -11.35 3.23 5.21
N VAL A 149 -12.17 4.06 4.55
CA VAL A 149 -11.73 4.83 3.36
C VAL A 149 -10.65 5.84 3.75
N SER A 150 -10.77 6.50 4.90
CA SER A 150 -9.77 7.46 5.37
C SER A 150 -8.45 6.77 5.69
N GLU A 151 -8.49 5.67 6.44
CA GLU A 151 -7.33 4.85 6.78
C GLU A 151 -6.63 4.33 5.51
N ASN A 152 -7.38 3.69 4.61
CA ASN A 152 -6.83 3.14 3.37
C ASN A 152 -6.35 4.23 2.39
N THR A 153 -6.88 5.47 2.47
CA THR A 153 -6.34 6.60 1.72
C THR A 153 -4.96 6.99 2.27
N GLY A 154 -4.77 6.95 3.60
CA GLY A 154 -3.47 7.07 4.24
C GLY A 154 -2.49 6.03 3.70
N ASP A 155 -2.82 4.75 3.84
CA ASP A 155 -1.92 3.65 3.49
C ASP A 155 -1.69 3.47 1.99
N GLY A 156 -2.75 3.64 1.21
CA GLY A 156 -2.78 3.35 -0.22
C GLY A 156 -2.48 4.53 -1.11
N ILE A 157 -2.42 5.76 -0.59
CA ILE A 157 -2.14 6.95 -1.40
C ILE A 157 -1.12 7.82 -0.68
N GLY A 158 -1.43 8.26 0.55
CA GLY A 158 -0.62 9.20 1.31
C GLY A 158 0.79 8.72 1.57
N SER A 159 0.94 7.56 2.19
CA SER A 159 2.24 6.98 2.53
C SER A 159 3.01 6.51 1.30
N VAL A 160 2.33 5.96 0.29
CA VAL A 160 2.96 5.62 -0.99
C VAL A 160 3.55 6.87 -1.66
N ALA A 161 2.79 7.97 -1.72
CA ALA A 161 3.26 9.25 -2.24
C ALA A 161 4.43 9.81 -1.43
N PHE A 162 4.32 9.78 -0.10
CA PHE A 162 5.36 10.28 0.79
C PHE A 162 6.68 9.56 0.60
N TYR A 163 6.68 8.22 0.65
CA TYR A 163 7.91 7.43 0.50
C TYR A 163 8.46 7.49 -0.92
N PHE A 164 7.60 7.54 -1.94
CA PHE A 164 8.04 7.79 -3.31
C PHE A 164 8.76 9.14 -3.45
N ALA A 165 8.19 10.21 -2.89
CA ALA A 165 8.79 11.53 -2.91
C ALA A 165 10.11 11.57 -2.13
N LEU A 166 10.15 10.98 -0.94
CA LEU A 166 11.36 10.91 -0.10
C LEU A 166 12.49 10.18 -0.82
N GLY A 167 12.23 9.00 -1.38
CA GLY A 167 13.21 8.24 -2.16
C GLY A 167 13.67 8.99 -3.41
N SER A 168 12.75 9.69 -4.08
CA SER A 168 13.08 10.52 -5.25
C SER A 168 13.99 11.68 -4.87
N ILE A 169 13.74 12.36 -3.75
CA ILE A 169 14.60 13.44 -3.24
C ILE A 169 16.00 12.91 -2.94
N ILE A 170 16.12 11.77 -2.26
CA ILE A 170 17.42 11.12 -1.99
C ILE A 170 18.13 10.80 -3.31
N GLY A 171 17.41 10.31 -4.32
CA GLY A 171 17.97 10.06 -5.64
C GLY A 171 18.47 11.31 -6.35
N LEU A 172 17.76 12.44 -6.23
CA LEU A 172 18.19 13.73 -6.78
C LEU A 172 19.45 14.26 -6.09
N LEU A 173 19.61 14.01 -4.80
CA LEU A 173 20.79 14.40 -4.03
C LEU A 173 22.02 13.54 -4.34
N THR A 174 21.81 12.27 -4.70
CA THR A 174 22.89 11.29 -4.91
C THR A 174 23.27 11.11 -6.38
N SER A 175 22.41 11.50 -7.32
CA SER A 175 22.68 11.34 -8.74
C SER A 175 22.06 12.46 -9.58
N LYS A 176 22.79 12.87 -10.63
CA LYS A 176 22.26 13.75 -11.69
C LYS A 176 21.48 12.97 -12.76
N GLN A 177 21.55 11.64 -12.74
CA GLN A 177 20.83 10.79 -13.70
C GLN A 177 19.41 10.52 -13.22
N ILE A 178 18.51 10.26 -14.16
CA ILE A 178 17.08 10.09 -13.86
C ILE A 178 16.73 8.72 -13.29
N TYR A 179 17.44 7.69 -13.73
CA TYR A 179 17.12 6.31 -13.36
C TYR A 179 17.31 6.07 -11.86
N PRO A 180 18.40 6.54 -11.21
CA PRO A 180 18.54 6.42 -9.75
C PRO A 180 17.42 7.12 -8.98
N VAL A 181 16.90 8.25 -9.50
CA VAL A 181 15.79 8.98 -8.87
C VAL A 181 14.51 8.15 -8.88
N ILE A 182 14.10 7.68 -10.06
CA ILE A 182 12.91 6.84 -10.21
C ILE A 182 13.08 5.53 -9.42
N PHE A 183 14.27 4.92 -9.52
CA PHE A 183 14.59 3.68 -8.83
C PHE A 183 14.43 3.83 -7.33
N LEU A 184 15.04 4.85 -6.72
CA LEU A 184 14.97 5.08 -5.28
C LEU A 184 13.58 5.50 -4.83
N GLY A 185 12.87 6.32 -5.61
CA GLY A 185 11.47 6.67 -5.33
C GLY A 185 10.58 5.43 -5.26
N VAL A 186 10.59 4.61 -6.32
CA VAL A 186 9.76 3.39 -6.34
C VAL A 186 10.26 2.36 -5.32
N LEU A 187 11.57 2.23 -5.10
CA LEU A 187 12.12 1.35 -4.06
C LEU A 187 11.61 1.72 -2.67
N SER A 188 11.63 3.01 -2.32
CA SER A 188 11.11 3.47 -1.03
C SER A 188 9.62 3.15 -0.87
N ALA A 189 8.83 3.30 -1.94
CA ALA A 189 7.42 2.87 -1.93
C ALA A 189 7.27 1.34 -1.79
N VAL A 190 8.12 0.54 -2.45
CA VAL A 190 8.15 -0.94 -2.30
C VAL A 190 8.46 -1.35 -0.86
N ILE A 191 9.45 -0.73 -0.23
CA ILE A 191 9.83 -1.03 1.16
C ILE A 191 8.68 -0.71 2.10
N TYR A 192 8.13 0.50 2.00
CA TYR A 192 6.96 0.90 2.79
C TYR A 192 5.80 -0.09 2.59
N LYS A 193 5.44 -0.38 1.34
CA LYS A 193 4.30 -1.24 1.07
C LYS A 193 4.53 -2.68 1.51
N THR A 194 5.78 -3.12 1.56
CA THR A 194 6.15 -4.39 2.18
C THR A 194 5.87 -4.37 3.68
N VAL A 195 6.30 -3.34 4.41
CA VAL A 195 6.03 -3.22 5.86
C VAL A 195 4.52 -3.21 6.13
N ASN A 196 3.77 -2.41 5.39
CA ASN A 196 2.31 -2.33 5.50
C ASN A 196 1.60 -3.66 5.23
N LEU A 197 2.09 -4.42 4.24
CA LEU A 197 1.62 -5.78 3.99
C LEU A 197 1.94 -6.73 5.14
N LEU A 198 3.11 -6.62 5.77
CA LEU A 198 3.51 -7.48 6.89
C LEU A 198 2.67 -7.21 8.13
N ASP A 199 2.25 -5.97 8.37
CA ASP A 199 1.26 -5.64 9.39
C ASP A 199 -0.11 -6.24 9.06
N SER A 200 -0.57 -6.11 7.81
CA SER A 200 -1.83 -6.74 7.37
C SER A 200 -1.85 -8.27 7.48
N ILE A 201 -0.69 -8.93 7.49
CA ILE A 201 -0.56 -10.39 7.63
C ILE A 201 -0.40 -10.81 9.10
N ALA A 202 0.47 -10.14 9.84
CA ALA A 202 0.91 -10.58 11.16
C ALA A 202 0.57 -9.60 12.28
N GLY A 203 0.11 -8.38 12.01
CA GLY A 203 -0.15 -7.32 12.98
C GLY A 203 -1.35 -7.52 13.91
N TYR A 204 -2.21 -8.50 13.61
CA TYR A 204 -3.44 -8.73 14.37
C TYR A 204 -3.18 -8.99 15.87
N LYS A 205 -3.94 -8.32 16.72
CA LYS A 205 -3.93 -8.54 18.17
C LYS A 205 -4.71 -9.81 18.54
N ASN A 206 -4.13 -10.98 18.24
CA ASN A 206 -4.69 -12.28 18.59
C ASN A 206 -3.63 -13.18 19.24
N LYS A 207 -4.05 -14.30 19.84
CA LYS A 207 -3.16 -15.24 20.55
C LYS A 207 -2.01 -15.76 19.68
N LYS A 208 -2.22 -15.88 18.36
CA LYS A 208 -1.19 -16.34 17.41
C LYS A 208 -0.11 -15.28 17.25
N TYR A 209 -0.50 -14.03 17.02
CA TYR A 209 0.40 -12.98 16.56
C TYR A 209 0.82 -11.97 17.62
N GLU A 210 0.28 -12.02 18.84
CA GLU A 210 0.58 -11.06 19.91
C GLU A 210 2.08 -10.77 20.10
N LYS A 211 2.92 -11.81 20.08
CA LYS A 211 4.38 -11.67 20.17
C LYS A 211 5.06 -11.59 18.81
N PHE A 212 4.62 -12.40 17.85
CA PHE A 212 5.24 -12.53 16.53
C PHE A 212 5.05 -11.29 15.65
N GLY A 213 3.82 -10.78 15.61
CA GLY A 213 3.41 -9.62 14.84
C GLY A 213 3.79 -8.27 15.43
N LYS A 214 4.23 -8.23 16.69
CA LYS A 214 4.45 -6.98 17.43
C LYS A 214 5.43 -6.05 16.72
N PHE A 215 6.48 -6.59 16.11
CA PHE A 215 7.43 -5.79 15.35
C PHE A 215 6.81 -5.23 14.06
N SER A 216 6.05 -6.03 13.31
CA SER A 216 5.33 -5.57 12.10
C SER A 216 4.43 -4.37 12.40
N ALA A 217 3.58 -4.50 13.44
CA ALA A 217 2.65 -3.44 13.82
C ALA A 217 3.35 -2.17 14.27
N ARG A 218 4.39 -2.29 15.09
CA ARG A 218 5.16 -1.12 15.56
C ARG A 218 5.93 -0.44 14.44
N LEU A 219 6.44 -1.21 13.47
CA LEU A 219 7.17 -0.65 12.34
C LEU A 219 6.22 0.06 11.38
N ASP A 220 5.05 -0.52 11.07
CA ASP A 220 4.03 0.13 10.26
C ASP A 220 3.54 1.44 10.91
N ASP A 221 3.17 1.39 12.21
CA ASP A 221 2.78 2.57 12.99
C ASP A 221 3.84 3.69 12.90
N ALA A 222 5.13 3.33 12.99
CA ALA A 222 6.23 4.26 12.93
C ALA A 222 6.40 4.89 11.53
N LEU A 223 6.28 4.09 10.47
CA LEU A 223 6.38 4.58 9.10
C LEU A 223 5.16 5.44 8.71
N ASN A 224 3.99 5.13 9.22
CA ASN A 224 2.75 5.87 8.94
C ASN A 224 2.61 7.16 9.79
N PHE A 225 3.41 7.35 10.84
CA PHE A 225 3.29 8.49 11.76
C PHE A 225 3.32 9.87 11.07
N ILE A 226 4.31 10.13 10.21
CA ILE A 226 4.43 11.42 9.49
C ILE A 226 3.45 11.47 8.30
N PRO A 227 3.43 10.45 7.39
CA PRO A 227 2.58 10.50 6.21
C PRO A 227 1.09 10.65 6.53
N PHE A 228 0.58 10.02 7.58
CA PHE A 228 -0.84 10.11 7.94
C PHE A 228 -1.25 11.51 8.36
N ARG A 229 -0.37 12.25 9.05
CA ARG A 229 -0.63 13.65 9.44
C ARG A 229 -0.69 14.55 8.22
N ILE A 230 0.26 14.38 7.30
CA ILE A 230 0.28 15.12 6.03
C ILE A 230 -0.98 14.79 5.22
N THR A 231 -1.36 13.52 5.16
CA THR A 231 -2.56 13.07 4.46
C THR A 231 -3.83 13.66 5.07
N ALA A 232 -3.95 13.69 6.40
CA ALA A 232 -5.06 14.31 7.09
C ALA A 232 -5.18 15.82 6.78
N LEU A 233 -4.05 16.54 6.70
CA LEU A 233 -4.06 17.94 6.29
C LEU A 233 -4.57 18.12 4.85
N PHE A 234 -4.15 17.26 3.92
CA PHE A 234 -4.66 17.29 2.54
C PHE A 234 -6.14 16.93 2.45
N MET A 235 -6.63 16.00 3.28
CA MET A 235 -8.05 15.68 3.37
C MET A 235 -8.88 16.86 3.91
N ILE A 236 -8.37 17.58 4.90
CA ILE A 236 -9.06 18.79 5.42
C ILE A 236 -9.07 19.88 4.35
N ALA A 237 -7.94 20.11 3.69
CA ALA A 237 -7.84 21.10 2.62
C ALA A 237 -8.76 20.77 1.43
N SER A 238 -8.96 19.49 1.11
CA SER A 238 -9.83 19.09 0.00
C SER A 238 -11.30 19.41 0.26
N VAL A 239 -11.74 19.47 1.53
CA VAL A 239 -13.10 19.92 1.89
C VAL A 239 -13.36 21.32 1.36
N ILE A 240 -12.40 22.24 1.50
CA ILE A 240 -12.52 23.64 1.06
C ILE A 240 -12.66 23.74 -0.47
N ILE A 241 -12.00 22.83 -1.20
CA ILE A 241 -12.00 22.83 -2.68
C ILE A 241 -13.29 22.20 -3.24
N LEU A 242 -13.86 21.24 -2.50
CA LEU A 242 -15.02 20.45 -2.93
C LEU A 242 -16.37 20.97 -2.41
N SER A 243 -16.36 21.92 -1.46
CA SER A 243 -17.52 22.65 -0.94
C SER A 243 -17.88 23.84 -1.81
#